data_AF-A0A2K3K5G9-F1
#
_entry.id   AF-A0A2K3K5G9-F1
#
_cell.length_a   1.000
_cell.length_b   1.000
_cell.length_c   1.000
_cell.angle_alpha   90.00
_cell.angle_beta   90.00
_cell.angle_gamma   90.00
#
_symmetry.space_group_name_H-M   'P 1'
#
loop_
_entity.id
_entity.type
_entity.pdbx_description
1 polymer ?
#
loop_
_entity_poly.entity_id
_entity_poly.type
_entity_poly.pdbx_seq_one_letter_code
_entity_poly.pdbx_strand_id
1 'polypeptide(L)' 'MRTVRNTVDTGRTVVCTIHQPSIDIFESFDELLLLKQGGQETYMGPLGHHSSNLIGYFEGIEGVSKIKDGYNPATWM' A
#
# COMPACT_ATOMS: atom_id res chain seq x y z
N MET A 1 14.18 2.85 0.15
CA MET A 1 13.66 1.94 -0.91
C MET A 1 14.40 1.96 -2.25
N ARG A 2 15.32 2.90 -2.51
CA ARG A 2 16.06 3.00 -3.79
C ARG A 2 16.70 1.69 -4.27
N THR A 3 17.42 0.96 -3.41
CA THR A 3 18.09 -0.30 -3.80
C THR A 3 17.10 -1.40 -4.18
N VAL A 4 15.99 -1.50 -3.46
CA VAL A 4 14.92 -2.46 -3.77
C VAL A 4 14.28 -2.09 -5.10
N ARG A 5 13.93 -0.81 -5.29
CA ARG A 5 13.39 -0.29 -6.56
C ARG A 5 14.29 -0.60 -7.75
N ASN A 6 15.58 -0.29 -7.64
CA ASN A 6 16.58 -0.61 -8.67
C ASN A 6 16.64 -2.11 -8.99
N THR A 7 16.42 -2.98 -7.99
CA THR A 7 16.40 -4.43 -8.20
C THR A 7 15.18 -4.84 -9.04
N VAL A 8 14.01 -4.30 -8.71
CA VAL A 8 12.78 -4.55 -9.46
C VAL A 8 12.90 -4.06 -10.90
N ASP A 9 13.56 -2.92 -11.12
CA ASP A 9 13.79 -2.34 -12.44
C ASP A 9 14.71 -3.21 -13.34
N THR A 10 15.38 -4.23 -12.79
CA THR A 10 16.10 -5.26 -13.58
C THR A 10 15.22 -6.41 -14.06
N GLY A 11 13.90 -6.34 -13.84
CA GLY A 11 12.95 -7.40 -14.17
C GLY A 11 12.80 -8.49 -13.11
N ARG A 12 13.24 -8.21 -11.86
CA ARG A 12 13.11 -9.14 -10.73
C ARG A 12 11.88 -8.81 -9.89
N THR A 13 11.14 -9.81 -9.44
CA THR A 13 10.06 -9.61 -8.47
C THR A 13 10.62 -9.56 -7.05
N VAL A 14 10.21 -8.58 -6.26
CA VAL A 14 10.51 -8.50 -4.83
C VAL A 14 9.19 -8.56 -4.06
N VAL A 15 9.14 -9.44 -3.06
CA VAL A 15 8.04 -9.53 -2.09
C VAL A 15 8.65 -9.37 -0.70
N CYS A 16 8.09 -8.49 0.10
CA CYS A 16 8.52 -8.30 1.49
C CYS A 16 7.35 -7.90 2.38
N THR A 17 7.48 -8.20 3.67
CA THR A 17 6.64 -7.59 4.70
C THR A 17 7.32 -6.33 5.21
N ILE A 18 6.54 -5.28 5.46
CA ILE A 18 7.03 -4.04 6.03
C ILE A 18 6.14 -3.62 7.20
N HIS A 19 6.76 -3.14 8.27
CA HIS A 19 6.06 -2.66 9.44
C HIS A 19 6.21 -1.14 9.53
N GLN A 20 5.08 -0.42 9.55
CA GLN A 20 5.00 1.03 9.72
C GLN A 20 5.88 1.85 8.74
N PRO A 21 5.66 1.73 7.41
CA PRO A 21 6.42 2.52 6.44
C PRO A 21 6.05 4.01 6.51
N SER A 22 7.05 4.88 6.28
CA SER A 22 6.78 6.27 5.92
C SER A 22 6.06 6.35 4.57
N ILE A 23 5.43 7.49 4.28
CA ILE A 23 4.72 7.69 3.01
C ILE A 23 5.62 7.47 1.79
N ASP A 24 6.86 7.99 1.82
CA ASP A 24 7.82 7.82 0.72
C ASP A 24 8.22 6.37 0.49
N ILE A 25 8.23 5.55 1.55
CA ILE A 25 8.51 4.12 1.45
C ILE A 25 7.28 3.39 0.93
N PHE A 26 6.09 3.71 1.45
CA PHE A 26 4.84 3.08 1.05
C PHE A 26 4.52 3.31 -0.42
N GLU A 27 4.66 4.54 -0.89
CA GLU A 27 4.43 4.94 -2.29
C GLU A 27 5.48 4.38 -3.27
N SER A 28 6.54 3.72 -2.77
CA SER A 28 7.53 3.10 -3.65
C SER A 28 7.18 1.67 -4.10
N PHE A 29 6.10 1.11 -3.54
CA PHE A 29 5.61 -0.23 -3.89
C PHE A 29 4.61 -0.17 -5.05
N ASP A 30 4.66 -1.19 -5.90
CA ASP A 30 3.73 -1.29 -7.04
C ASP A 30 2.37 -1.84 -6.58
N GLU A 31 2.39 -2.89 -5.75
CA GLU A 31 1.21 -3.61 -5.26
C GLU A 31 1.27 -3.83 -3.74
N LEU A 32 0.10 -3.92 -3.12
CA LEU A 32 -0.08 -4.23 -1.70
C LEU A 32 -0.90 -5.50 -1.54
N LEU A 33 -0.41 -6.40 -0.69
CA LEU A 33 -1.19 -7.47 -0.08
C LEU A 33 -1.40 -7.11 1.40
N LEU A 34 -2.62 -6.74 1.76
CA LEU A 34 -3.01 -6.39 3.12
C LEU A 34 -3.77 -7.55 3.76
N LEU A 35 -3.23 -8.06 4.86
CA LEU A 35 -3.84 -9.13 5.64
C LEU A 35 -4.29 -8.60 7.00
N LYS A 36 -5.45 -9.07 7.46
CA LYS A 36 -5.90 -8.90 8.84
C LYS A 36 -5.68 -10.19 9.65
N GLN A 37 -6.02 -10.12 10.93
CA GLN A 37 -5.88 -11.24 11.86
C GLN A 37 -6.49 -12.54 11.29
N GLY A 38 -5.77 -13.65 11.45
CA GLY A 38 -6.15 -14.93 10.87
C GLY A 38 -5.74 -15.13 9.41
N GLY A 39 -4.94 -14.23 8.83
CA GLY A 39 -4.44 -14.35 7.46
C GLY A 39 -5.50 -14.06 6.40
N GLN A 40 -6.58 -13.39 6.78
CA GLN A 40 -7.64 -13.01 5.84
C GLN A 40 -7.18 -11.82 5.00
N GLU A 41 -7.28 -11.95 3.69
CA GLU A 41 -7.05 -10.86 2.76
C GLU A 41 -8.10 -9.75 2.96
N THR A 42 -7.63 -8.51 3.04
CA THR A 42 -8.48 -7.31 3.11
C THR A 42 -8.35 -6.46 1.85
N TYR A 43 -7.16 -6.45 1.24
CA TYR A 43 -6.88 -5.80 -0.02
C TYR A 43 -5.73 -6.53 -0.73
N MET A 44 -5.89 -6.78 -2.04
CA MET A 44 -4.81 -7.21 -2.91
C MET A 44 -4.90 -6.45 -4.22
N GLY A 45 -3.87 -5.67 -4.54
CA GLY A 45 -3.85 -4.94 -5.80
C GLY A 45 -2.83 -3.80 -5.85
N PRO A 46 -2.80 -3.08 -6.99
CA PRO A 46 -1.88 -1.97 -7.21
C PRO A 46 -2.24 -0.78 -6.32
N LEU A 47 -1.25 -0.17 -5.65
CA LEU A 47 -1.47 1.03 -4.84
C LEU A 47 -2.06 2.18 -5.66
N GLY A 48 -1.58 2.33 -6.90
CA GLY A 48 -1.89 3.47 -7.76
C GLY A 48 -1.07 4.69 -7.40
N HIS A 49 -1.15 5.72 -8.24
CA HIS A 49 -0.40 6.96 -8.01
C HIS A 49 -0.94 7.67 -6.77
N HIS A 50 -0.08 7.98 -5.79
CA HIS A 50 -0.51 8.51 -4.49
C HIS A 50 -1.54 7.62 -3.78
N SER A 51 -1.37 6.30 -3.87
CA SER A 51 -2.27 5.30 -3.29
C SER A 51 -3.74 5.41 -3.75
N SER A 52 -4.01 6.01 -4.91
CA SER A 52 -5.39 6.32 -5.35
C SER A 52 -6.31 5.11 -5.42
N ASN A 53 -5.78 3.94 -5.79
CA ASN A 53 -6.59 2.72 -5.92
C ASN A 53 -6.92 2.12 -4.55
N LEU A 54 -5.94 2.12 -3.65
CA LEU A 54 -6.13 1.71 -2.25
C LEU A 54 -7.17 2.61 -1.57
N ILE A 55 -7.00 3.93 -1.69
CA ILE A 55 -7.90 4.93 -1.11
C ILE A 55 -9.31 4.74 -1.68
N GLY A 56 -9.45 4.66 -3.00
CA GLY A 56 -10.75 4.47 -3.65
C GLY A 56 -11.44 3.17 -3.23
N TYR A 57 -10.68 2.08 -3.04
CA TYR A 57 -11.22 0.82 -2.54
C TYR A 57 -11.78 0.97 -1.12
N PHE A 58 -10.99 1.51 -0.19
CA PHE A 58 -11.39 1.64 1.21
C PHE A 58 -12.49 2.68 1.42
N GLU A 59 -12.45 3.83 0.74
CA GLU A 59 -13.51 4.85 0.80
C GLU A 59 -14.83 4.38 0.17
N GLY A 60 -14.79 3.34 -0.67
CA GLY A 60 -15.99 2.69 -1.22
C GLY A 60 -16.71 1.76 -0.22
N ILE A 61 -16.08 1.43 0.91
CA ILE A 61 -16.66 0.56 1.94
C ILE A 61 -17.48 1.41 2.91
N GLU A 62 -18.75 1.04 3.10
CA GLU A 62 -19.64 1.70 4.05
C GLU A 62 -19.05 1.69 5.47
N GLY A 63 -18.99 2.87 6.10
CA GLY A 63 -18.45 3.04 7.46
C GLY A 63 -16.96 3.32 7.55
N VAL A 64 -16.19 3.24 6.45
CA VAL A 64 -14.79 3.67 6.45
C VAL A 64 -14.71 5.19 6.40
N SER A 65 -13.92 5.78 7.30
CA SER A 65 -13.69 7.22 7.32
C SER A 65 -12.76 7.61 6.18
N LYS A 66 -13.10 8.69 5.46
CA LYS A 66 -12.25 9.23 4.39
C LYS A 66 -10.86 9.59 4.89
N ILE A 67 -9.87 9.42 4.04
CA ILE A 67 -8.50 9.83 4.35
C ILE A 67 -8.42 11.36 4.37
N LYS A 68 -7.57 11.91 5.25
CA LYS A 68 -7.29 13.35 5.27
C LYS A 68 -6.17 13.67 4.28
N ASP A 69 -6.23 14.84 3.65
CA ASP A 69 -5.18 15.31 2.76
C ASP A 69 -3.80 15.29 3.44
N GLY A 70 -2.81 14.71 2.76
CA GLY A 70 -1.44 14.57 3.25
C GLY A 70 -1.25 13.53 4.35
N TYR A 71 -2.28 12.79 4.75
CA TYR A 71 -2.15 11.72 5.72
C TYR A 71 -1.53 10.47 5.08
N ASN A 72 -0.71 9.73 5.84
CA ASN A 72 -0.05 8.53 5.34
C ASN A 72 -1.07 7.39 5.13
N PRO A 73 -1.30 6.92 3.89
CA PRO A 73 -2.26 5.84 3.64
C PRO A 73 -1.95 4.56 4.41
N ALA A 74 -0.67 4.25 4.63
CA ALA A 74 -0.25 3.09 5.41
C ALA A 74 -0.62 3.14 6.90
N THR A 75 -0.91 4.34 7.42
CA THR A 75 -1.37 4.57 8.80
C THR A 75 -2.89 4.64 8.89
N TRP A 76 -3.56 4.97 7.79
CA TRP A 76 -5.01 5.14 7.74
C TRP A 76 -5.77 3.84 7.48
N MET A 77 -5.22 2.96 6.63
CA MET A 77 -5.78 1.61 6.38
C MET A 77 -5.76 0.73 7.64
#